data_AF-X0VBS8-F1
#
_entry.id   AF-X0VBS8-F1
#
_cell.length_a   1.000
_cell.length_b   1.000
_cell.length_c   1.000
_cell.angle_alpha   90.00
_cell.angle_beta   90.00
_cell.angle_gamma   90.00
#
_symmetry.space_group_name_H-M   'P 1'
#
loop_
_entity.id
_entity.type
_entity.pdbx_description
1 polymer ?
#
loop_
_entity_poly.entity_id
_entity_poly.type
_entity_poly.pdbx_seq_one_letter_code
_entity_poly.pdbx_strand_id
1 'polypeptide(L)'
;MSYRNNKLKTLGPQAAHLVVTLYEQNKPIFRLKEVQKILRLDEVSSRNFVRKLVNRGVVTRLKPGLFILVPFELGKEAEYIGNPFVVAREIMGGKDYFLSHATAMEIHGGVTQPQLVVYITTLKPRRSITAL
;
A
#
# COMPACT_ATOMS: atom_id res chain seq x y z
N MET A 1 8.97 17.20 12.86
CA MET A 1 7.52 17.29 12.63
C MET A 1 7.30 18.09 11.34
N SER A 2 7.23 17.41 10.19
CA SER A 2 7.14 18.10 8.89
C SER A 2 5.67 18.45 8.61
N TYR A 3 5.32 19.73 8.67
CA TYR A 3 4.01 20.23 8.23
C TYR A 3 3.88 20.00 6.72
N ARG A 4 3.31 18.85 6.33
CA ARG A 4 2.95 18.62 4.92
C ARG A 4 1.85 19.58 4.55
N ASN A 5 2.18 20.38 3.54
CA ASN A 5 1.34 21.36 2.86
C ASN A 5 -0.14 20.94 2.84
N ASN A 6 -1.01 21.81 3.36
CA ASN A 6 -2.41 21.58 3.74
C ASN A 6 -3.32 21.36 2.51
N LYS A 7 -3.07 20.31 1.73
CA LYS A 7 -3.94 19.92 0.61
C LYS A 7 -5.10 19.10 1.13
N LEU A 8 -6.31 19.56 0.83
CA LEU A 8 -7.54 18.86 1.16
C LEU A 8 -7.55 17.46 0.54
N LYS A 9 -7.86 16.45 1.35
CA LYS A 9 -8.02 15.05 0.94
C LYS A 9 -9.35 14.89 0.21
N THR A 10 -9.34 15.27 -1.07
CA THR A 10 -10.53 15.32 -1.92
C THR A 10 -10.61 14.16 -2.90
N LEU A 11 -11.83 13.67 -3.13
CA LEU A 11 -12.16 12.72 -4.18
C LEU A 11 -12.87 13.45 -5.32
N GLY A 12 -12.21 13.53 -6.49
CA GLY A 12 -12.92 13.83 -7.73
C GLY A 12 -13.68 12.61 -8.24
N PRO A 13 -14.52 12.73 -9.28
CA PRO A 13 -15.37 11.64 -9.77
C PRO A 13 -14.59 10.35 -10.10
N GLN A 14 -13.47 10.46 -10.83
CA GLN A 14 -12.60 9.33 -11.15
C GLN A 14 -11.92 8.72 -9.92
N ALA A 15 -11.57 9.55 -8.93
CA ALA A 15 -10.96 9.08 -7.69
C ALA A 15 -11.98 8.32 -6.84
N ALA A 16 -13.20 8.84 -6.72
CA ALA A 16 -14.29 8.16 -6.04
C ALA A 16 -14.59 6.82 -6.71
N HIS A 17 -14.71 6.80 -8.04
CA HIS A 17 -14.95 5.56 -8.78
C HIS A 17 -13.84 4.52 -8.55
N LEU A 18 -12.56 4.93 -8.61
CA LEU A 18 -11.43 4.04 -8.33
C LEU A 18 -11.50 3.48 -6.91
N VAL A 19 -11.70 4.34 -5.90
CA VAL A 19 -11.74 3.97 -4.48
C VAL A 19 -12.85 2.95 -4.23
N VAL A 20 -14.06 3.23 -4.69
CA VAL A 20 -15.22 2.34 -4.53
C VAL A 20 -14.94 0.99 -5.19
N THR A 21 -14.50 0.99 -6.45
CA THR A 21 -14.24 -0.24 -7.20
C THR A 21 -13.16 -1.10 -6.55
N LEU A 22 -12.11 -0.49 -6.00
CA LEU A 22 -11.05 -1.20 -5.29
C LEU A 22 -11.54 -1.83 -3.98
N TYR A 23 -12.39 -1.13 -3.23
CA TYR A 23 -13.01 -1.70 -2.03
C TYR A 23 -13.99 -2.83 -2.34
N GLU A 24 -14.82 -2.68 -3.36
CA GLU A 24 -15.72 -3.75 -3.83
C GLU A 24 -14.95 -5.02 -4.23
N GLN A 25 -13.76 -4.85 -4.81
CA GLN A 25 -12.89 -5.96 -5.19
C GLN A 25 -12.04 -6.51 -4.04
N ASN A 26 -12.19 -6.00 -2.81
CA ASN A 26 -11.34 -6.30 -1.65
C ASN A 26 -9.83 -6.13 -1.95
N LYS A 27 -9.48 -5.09 -2.72
CA LYS A 27 -8.11 -4.76 -3.14
C LYS A 27 -7.71 -3.34 -2.71
N PRO A 28 -7.63 -3.07 -1.40
CA PRO A 28 -7.16 -1.77 -0.91
C PRO A 28 -5.70 -1.51 -1.26
N ILE A 29 -4.90 -2.57 -1.47
CA ILE A 29 -3.55 -2.51 -2.02
C ILE A 29 -3.63 -2.82 -3.51
N PHE A 30 -3.05 -1.96 -4.34
CA PHE A 30 -3.17 -2.04 -5.79
C PHE A 30 -1.88 -1.57 -6.49
N ARG A 31 -1.74 -1.93 -7.77
CA ARG A 31 -0.66 -1.48 -8.65
C ARG A 31 -1.24 -0.59 -9.74
N LEU A 32 -0.36 -0.07 -10.58
CA LEU A 32 -0.75 0.81 -11.68
C LEU A 32 -1.68 0.11 -12.69
N LYS A 33 -1.52 -1.21 -12.86
CA LYS A 33 -2.33 -2.01 -13.80
C LYS A 33 -3.81 -2.03 -13.41
N GLU A 34 -4.14 -2.05 -12.13
CA GLU A 34 -5.52 -1.99 -11.65
C GLU A 34 -6.15 -0.63 -11.97
N VAL A 35 -5.38 0.46 -11.82
CA VAL A 35 -5.83 1.81 -12.19
C VAL A 35 -6.13 1.90 -13.68
N GLN A 36 -5.22 1.39 -14.52
CA GLN A 36 -5.42 1.34 -15.97
C GLN A 36 -6.67 0.52 -16.34
N LYS A 37 -6.87 -0.62 -15.67
CA LYS A 37 -8.02 -1.49 -15.93
C LYS A 37 -9.35 -0.84 -15.53
N ILE A 38 -9.42 -0.20 -14.37
CA ILE A 38 -10.65 0.39 -13.83
C ILE A 38 -11.00 1.68 -14.58
N LEU A 39 -10.03 2.58 -14.77
CA LEU A 39 -10.28 3.90 -15.34
C LEU A 39 -10.08 3.95 -16.87
N ARG A 40 -9.62 2.86 -17.50
CA ARG A 40 -9.32 2.77 -18.94
C ARG A 40 -8.37 3.88 -19.42
N LEU A 41 -7.37 4.20 -18.60
CA LEU A 41 -6.37 5.22 -18.88
C LEU A 41 -5.09 4.59 -19.44
N ASP A 42 -4.34 5.34 -20.23
CA ASP A 42 -2.98 4.99 -20.62
C ASP A 42 -2.02 5.02 -19.42
N GLU A 43 -0.81 4.51 -19.62
CA GLU A 43 0.20 4.39 -18.56
C GLU A 43 0.62 5.75 -17.98
N VAL A 44 0.81 6.77 -18.83
CA VAL A 44 1.27 8.10 -18.43
C VAL A 44 0.17 8.81 -17.63
N SER A 45 -1.07 8.78 -18.12
CA SER A 45 -2.23 9.33 -17.43
C SER A 45 -2.46 8.65 -16.09
N SER A 46 -2.33 7.32 -16.03
CA SER A 46 -2.46 6.55 -14.78
C SER A 46 -1.39 6.93 -13.76
N ARG A 47 -0.12 7.07 -14.17
CA ARG A 47 0.96 7.50 -13.28
C ARG A 47 0.71 8.88 -12.72
N ASN A 48 0.32 9.82 -13.59
CA ASN A 48 0.00 11.18 -13.18
C ASN A 48 -1.20 11.23 -12.24
N PHE A 49 -2.23 10.43 -12.50
CA PHE A 49 -3.41 10.32 -11.67
C PHE A 49 -3.08 9.80 -10.26
N VAL A 50 -2.34 8.69 -10.15
CA VAL A 50 -1.92 8.14 -8.84
C VAL A 50 -1.00 9.13 -8.11
N ARG A 51 -0.08 9.79 -8.82
CA ARG A 51 0.76 10.85 -8.21
C ARG A 51 -0.09 11.96 -7.60
N LYS A 52 -1.15 12.41 -8.28
CA LYS A 52 -2.09 13.40 -7.74
C LYS A 52 -2.87 12.87 -6.53
N LEU A 53 -3.19 11.58 -6.46
CA LEU A 53 -3.83 10.98 -5.29
C LEU A 53 -2.89 10.87 -4.08
N VAL A 54 -1.63 10.50 -4.32
CA VAL A 54 -0.59 10.49 -3.28
C VAL A 54 -0.37 11.88 -2.72
N ASN A 55 -0.28 12.89 -3.59
CA ASN A 55 -0.13 14.29 -3.17
C ASN A 55 -1.34 14.85 -2.39
N ARG A 56 -2.50 14.19 -2.46
CA ARG A 56 -3.73 14.54 -1.72
C ARG A 56 -3.93 13.67 -0.46
N GLY A 57 -3.04 12.71 -0.19
CA GLY A 57 -3.18 11.80 0.96
C GLY A 57 -4.32 10.79 0.84
N VAL A 58 -4.89 10.61 -0.36
CA VAL A 58 -5.91 9.57 -0.60
C VAL A 58 -5.27 8.18 -0.73
N VAL A 59 -4.01 8.15 -1.17
CA VAL A 59 -3.25 6.93 -1.44
C VAL A 59 -1.86 7.07 -0.84
N THR A 60 -1.38 6.03 -0.18
CA THR A 60 0.00 5.92 0.29
C THR A 60 0.81 5.05 -0.67
N ARG A 61 2.06 5.43 -0.96
CA ARG A 61 2.95 4.65 -1.82
C ARG A 61 3.79 3.70 -0.97
N LEU A 62 3.45 2.42 -0.94
CA LEU A 62 4.19 1.39 -0.20
C LEU A 62 5.58 1.14 -0.80
N LYS A 63 5.68 1.00 -2.12
CA LYS A 63 6.95 0.89 -2.85
C LYS A 63 6.77 1.36 -4.29
N PRO A 64 7.82 1.45 -5.12
CA PRO A 64 7.64 1.72 -6.54
C PRO A 64 6.64 0.75 -7.19
N GLY A 65 5.56 1.31 -7.73
CA GLY A 65 4.49 0.58 -8.43
C GLY A 65 3.48 -0.15 -7.54
N LEU A 66 3.53 0.03 -6.20
CA LEU A 66 2.57 -0.56 -5.27
C LEU A 66 2.05 0.52 -4.31
N PHE A 67 0.74 0.57 -4.16
CA PHE A 67 0.03 1.62 -3.46
C PHE A 67 -1.05 1.03 -2.56
N ILE A 68 -1.45 1.77 -1.54
CA ILE A 68 -2.57 1.42 -0.65
C ILE A 68 -3.51 2.60 -0.50
N LEU A 69 -4.81 2.33 -0.49
CA LEU A 69 -5.82 3.33 -0.17
C LEU A 69 -5.71 3.74 1.30
N VAL A 70 -5.74 5.03 1.56
CA VAL A 70 -5.80 5.55 2.93
C VAL A 70 -7.26 5.61 3.34
N PRO A 71 -7.69 4.90 4.42
CA PRO A 71 -9.04 5.02 4.94
C PRO A 71 -9.38 6.49 5.24
N PHE A 72 -10.59 6.89 4.88
CA PHE A 72 -11.06 8.26 5.15
C PHE A 72 -11.30 8.50 6.65
N GLU A 73 -11.53 7.42 7.40
CA GLU A 73 -11.65 7.42 8.86
C GLU A 73 -10.41 7.99 9.57
N LEU A 74 -9.23 7.90 8.94
CA LEU A 74 -7.99 8.49 9.47
C LEU A 74 -7.91 10.02 9.24
N GLY A 75 -8.98 10.63 8.73
CA GLY A 75 -9.06 12.07 8.51
C GLY A 75 -7.96 12.60 7.60
N LYS A 76 -7.14 13.51 8.13
CA LYS A 76 -6.06 14.18 7.40
C LYS A 76 -4.82 13.34 7.21
N GLU A 77 -4.75 12.14 7.78
CA GLU A 77 -3.59 11.30 7.58
C GLU A 77 -3.42 10.86 6.13
N ALA A 78 -2.16 10.87 5.70
CA ALA A 78 -1.74 10.57 4.34
C ALA A 78 -0.79 9.36 4.29
N GLU A 79 -0.29 8.92 5.44
CA GLU A 79 0.57 7.75 5.57
C GLU A 79 -0.21 6.63 6.25
N TYR A 80 -0.35 5.54 5.52
CA TYR A 80 -1.02 4.34 5.99
C TYR A 80 -0.36 3.13 5.36
N ILE A 81 0.11 2.22 6.20
CA ILE A 81 0.73 0.96 5.75
C ILE A 81 -0.27 -0.20 5.75
N GLY A 82 -1.34 -0.10 6.56
CA GLY A 82 -2.30 -1.18 6.74
C GLY A 82 -1.71 -2.39 7.47
N ASN A 83 -2.22 -3.58 7.20
CA ASN A 83 -1.71 -4.81 7.81
C ASN A 83 -0.36 -5.21 7.17
N PRO A 84 0.74 -5.29 7.95
CA PRO A 84 2.07 -5.58 7.42
C PRO A 84 2.18 -6.92 6.68
N PHE A 85 1.42 -7.95 7.09
CA PHE A 85 1.42 -9.26 6.44
C PHE A 85 0.74 -9.23 5.08
N VAL A 86 -0.33 -8.46 4.95
CA VAL A 86 -0.99 -8.25 3.66
C VAL A 86 -0.05 -7.46 2.73
N VAL A 87 0.63 -6.44 3.25
CA VAL A 87 1.66 -5.70 2.49
C VAL A 87 2.76 -6.63 2.00
N ALA A 88 3.30 -7.49 2.87
CA ALA A 88 4.32 -8.48 2.50
C ALA A 88 3.84 -9.39 1.36
N ARG A 89 2.61 -9.91 1.45
CA ARG A 89 1.99 -10.72 0.38
C ARG A 89 1.93 -9.98 -0.95
N GLU A 90 1.47 -8.72 -0.94
CA GLU A 90 1.31 -7.92 -2.17
C GLU A 90 2.66 -7.50 -2.78
N ILE A 91 3.67 -7.27 -1.93
CA ILE A 91 5.06 -7.08 -2.35
C ILE A 91 5.60 -8.33 -3.04
N MET A 92 5.34 -9.50 -2.46
CA MET A 92 5.78 -10.77 -3.02
C MET A 92 5.10 -11.09 -4.35
N GLY A 93 3.83 -10.73 -4.48
CA GLY A 93 3.10 -10.74 -5.74
C GLY A 93 2.94 -12.13 -6.33
N GLY A 94 2.58 -13.10 -5.49
CA GLY A 94 2.34 -14.50 -5.87
C GLY A 94 3.60 -15.38 -5.91
N LYS A 95 4.77 -14.86 -5.55
CA LYS A 95 5.99 -15.66 -5.37
C LYS A 95 6.01 -16.29 -3.98
N ASP A 96 6.58 -17.48 -3.86
CA ASP A 96 6.73 -18.16 -2.57
C ASP A 96 7.64 -17.39 -1.61
N TYR A 97 7.21 -17.33 -0.36
CA TYR A 97 7.92 -16.73 0.76
C TYR A 97 7.44 -17.33 2.07
N PHE A 98 8.26 -17.18 3.10
CA PHE A 98 7.91 -17.53 4.47
C PHE A 98 7.99 -16.28 5.34
N LEU A 99 7.01 -16.09 6.24
CA LEU A 99 7.18 -15.21 7.39
C LEU A 99 8.16 -15.90 8.34
N SER A 100 9.26 -15.25 8.69
CA SER A 100 10.39 -15.92 9.32
C SER A 100 10.99 -15.10 10.46
N HIS A 101 12.00 -15.66 11.14
CA HIS A 101 12.72 -15.00 12.24
C HIS A 101 11.75 -14.47 13.31
N ALA A 102 11.93 -13.24 13.78
CA ALA A 102 11.11 -12.64 14.82
C ALA A 102 9.63 -12.53 14.42
N THR A 103 9.32 -12.42 13.13
CA THR A 103 7.93 -12.39 12.66
C THR A 103 7.23 -13.73 12.84
N ALA A 104 7.91 -14.85 12.60
CA ALA A 104 7.36 -16.16 12.88
C ALA A 104 7.14 -16.35 14.39
N MET A 105 8.11 -15.92 15.20
CA MET A 105 7.99 -15.97 16.67
C MET A 105 6.80 -15.13 17.16
N GLU A 106 6.58 -13.93 16.60
CA GLU A 106 5.43 -13.09 16.92
C GLU A 106 4.10 -13.77 16.64
N ILE A 107 3.96 -14.37 15.45
CA ILE A 107 2.74 -15.10 15.05
C ILE A 107 2.46 -16.28 15.99
N HIS A 108 3.51 -16.93 16.50
CA HIS A 108 3.41 -18.07 17.39
C HIS A 108 3.46 -17.71 18.89
N GLY A 109 3.39 -16.43 19.26
CA GLY A 109 3.40 -15.99 20.66
C GLY A 109 4.74 -16.17 21.38
N GLY A 110 5.82 -16.34 20.63
CA GLY A 110 7.19 -16.54 21.11
C GLY A 110 7.99 -15.25 21.34
N VAL A 111 7.36 -14.07 21.23
CA VAL A 111 7.96 -12.77 21.59
C VAL A 111 7.07 -12.02 22.58
N THR A 112 7.70 -11.28 23.48
CA THR A 112 7.01 -10.41 24.44
C THR A 112 7.00 -8.95 24.00
N GLN A 113 7.88 -8.59 23.06
CA GLN A 113 8.01 -7.23 22.55
C GLN A 113 7.40 -7.12 21.14
N PRO A 114 6.71 -6.01 20.84
CA PRO A 114 6.14 -5.79 19.51
C PRO A 114 7.24 -5.70 18.45
N GLN A 115 7.03 -6.36 17.30
CA GLN A 115 8.00 -6.31 16.21
C GLN A 115 7.72 -5.14 15.28
N LEU A 116 8.70 -4.26 15.12
CA LEU A 116 8.61 -3.10 14.20
C LEU A 116 9.06 -3.45 12.77
N VAL A 117 9.63 -4.64 12.58
CA VAL A 117 10.18 -5.11 11.30
C VAL A 117 9.55 -6.45 10.95
N VAL A 118 9.01 -6.54 9.74
CA VAL A 118 8.51 -7.80 9.19
C VAL A 118 9.65 -8.49 8.44
N TYR A 119 10.07 -9.65 8.93
CA TYR A 119 11.05 -10.52 8.30
C TYR A 119 10.36 -11.54 7.42
N ILE A 120 10.84 -11.62 6.18
CA ILE A 120 10.44 -12.64 5.21
C ILE A 120 11.67 -13.35 4.64
N THR A 121 11.55 -14.65 4.44
CA THR A 121 12.54 -15.45 3.71
C THR A 121 12.00 -15.77 2.33
N THR A 122 12.82 -15.55 1.30
CA THR A 122 12.46 -15.80 -0.10
C THR A 122 13.45 -16.76 -0.74
N LEU A 123 12.98 -17.64 -1.63
CA LEU A 123 13.82 -18.64 -2.31
C LEU A 123 14.84 -18.03 -3.28
N LYS A 124 14.60 -16.80 -3.75
CA LYS A 124 15.50 -16.08 -4.66
C LYS A 124 16.00 -14.80 -3.98
N PRO A 125 17.27 -14.40 -4.19
CA PRO A 125 17.79 -13.16 -3.65
C PRO A 125 16.94 -11.96 -4.06
N ARG A 126 16.64 -11.10 -3.09
CA ARG A 126 15.94 -9.83 -3.29
C ARG A 126 16.60 -8.75 -2.46
N ARG A 127 16.56 -7.52 -2.97
CA ARG A 127 16.94 -6.34 -2.18
C ARG A 127 15.91 -6.12 -1.08
N SER A 128 16.36 -5.61 0.06
CA SER A 128 15.47 -5.14 1.12
C SER A 128 14.52 -4.07 0.56
N ILE A 129 13.28 -4.08 1.04
CA ILE A 129 12.25 -3.13 0.65
C ILE A 129 11.86 -2.38 1.90
N THR A 130 12.13 -1.08 1.91
CA THR A 130 11.56 -0.17 2.89
C THR A 130 10.19 0.27 2.37
N ALA A 131 9.14 -0.22 3.00
CA ALA A 131 7.81 0.39 2.88
C ALA A 131 7.75 1.57 3.85
N LEU A 132 7.04 2.62 3.45
CA LEU A 132 6.91 3.92 4.15
C LEU A 132 6.94 3.81 5.67
#